data_AF-X1V3R8-F1
#
_entry.id   AF-X1V3R8-F1
#
_cell.length_a   1.000
_cell.length_b   1.000
_cell.length_c   1.000
_cell.angle_alpha   90.00
_cell.angle_beta   90.00
_cell.angle_gamma   90.00
#
_symmetry.space_group_name_H-M   'P 1'
#
loop_
_entity.id
_entity.type
_entity.pdbx_description
1 polymer ?
#
loop_
_entity_poly.entity_id
_entity_poly.type
_entity_poly.pdbx_seq_one_letter_code
_entity_poly.pdbx_strand_id
1 'polypeptide(L)'
;LHTLAVANEAGIKYDLERINEISAKCPNICKVSPSSKYHMEDVDAAGGISAILKKISQVADLLNTDCLTVTTNTLGENIADAKIKNPEVIHSLDNAYSKTGGLVILTGNLAPNGSVVKVAGVASAMLTHTGPAVIFESQEQACDGILAGKAKEGDVVVIRCEG
;
A
#
# COMPACT_ATOMS: atom_id res chain seq x y z
N LEU A 1 4.96 8.74 -0.20
CA LEU A 1 5.85 9.90 -0.44
C LEU A 1 5.54 10.60 -1.76
N HIS A 2 5.78 9.97 -2.92
CA HIS A 2 5.61 10.64 -4.23
C HIS A 2 4.23 11.30 -4.45
N THR A 3 3.14 10.61 -4.12
CA THR A 3 1.78 11.18 -4.27
C THR A 3 1.57 12.46 -3.45
N LEU A 4 2.16 12.55 -2.25
CA LEU A 4 2.05 13.74 -1.40
C LEU A 4 2.87 14.90 -1.97
N ALA A 5 4.06 14.61 -2.50
CA ALA A 5 4.89 15.61 -3.17
C ALA A 5 4.18 16.18 -4.41
N VAL A 6 3.59 15.31 -5.26
CA VAL A 6 2.81 15.74 -6.42
C VAL A 6 1.59 16.57 -6.01
N ALA A 7 0.88 16.17 -4.95
CA ALA A 7 -0.24 16.95 -4.44
C ALA A 7 0.20 18.35 -3.96
N ASN A 8 1.33 18.43 -3.25
CA ASN A 8 1.90 19.69 -2.80
C ASN A 8 2.27 20.61 -3.98
N GLU A 9 2.95 20.08 -5.00
CA GLU A 9 3.30 20.84 -6.23
C GLU A 9 2.05 21.30 -6.99
N ALA A 10 0.97 20.51 -6.97
CA ALA A 10 -0.32 20.88 -7.55
C ALA A 10 -1.12 21.87 -6.68
N GLY A 11 -0.60 22.30 -5.52
CA GLY A 11 -1.31 23.16 -4.57
C GLY A 11 -2.49 22.48 -3.87
N ILE A 12 -2.55 21.16 -3.91
CA ILE A 12 -3.60 20.35 -3.29
C ILE A 12 -3.17 20.00 -1.87
N LYS A 13 -3.87 20.56 -0.87
CA LYS A 13 -3.70 20.14 0.51
C LYS A 13 -4.19 18.69 0.66
N TYR A 14 -3.28 17.78 0.97
CA TYR A 14 -3.57 16.37 1.15
C TYR A 14 -3.23 15.92 2.56
N ASP A 15 -4.26 15.61 3.35
CA ASP A 15 -4.10 15.12 4.71
C ASP A 15 -3.56 13.67 4.71
N LEU A 16 -2.61 13.37 5.60
CA LEU A 16 -2.13 12.01 5.81
C LEU A 16 -3.25 11.09 6.31
N GLU A 17 -4.17 11.59 7.12
CA GLU A 17 -5.28 10.78 7.65
C GLU A 17 -6.22 10.32 6.55
N ARG A 18 -6.34 11.09 5.46
CA ARG A 18 -7.10 10.69 4.27
C ARG A 18 -6.58 9.38 3.66
N ILE A 19 -5.30 9.06 3.82
CA ILE A 19 -4.74 7.77 3.39
C ILE A 19 -5.38 6.63 4.18
N ASN A 20 -5.59 6.80 5.49
CA ASN A 20 -6.28 5.82 6.32
C ASN A 20 -7.75 5.68 5.92
N GLU A 21 -8.44 6.79 5.69
CA GLU A 21 -9.84 6.78 5.24
C GLU A 21 -10.02 6.02 3.91
N ILE A 22 -9.14 6.27 2.94
CA ILE A 22 -9.16 5.56 1.65
C ILE A 22 -8.79 4.09 1.84
N SER A 23 -7.74 3.81 2.62
CA SER A 23 -7.28 2.44 2.88
C SER A 23 -8.37 1.60 3.55
N ALA A 24 -9.11 2.16 4.52
CA ALA A 24 -10.18 1.45 5.23
C ALA A 24 -11.30 0.91 4.32
N LYS A 25 -11.52 1.53 3.16
CA LYS A 25 -12.54 1.12 2.18
C LYS A 25 -11.99 0.47 0.91
N CYS A 26 -10.67 0.43 0.72
CA CYS A 26 -10.05 -0.03 -0.53
C CYS A 26 -9.66 -1.51 -0.45
N PRO A 27 -10.42 -2.44 -1.06
CA PRO A 27 -10.07 -3.85 -1.03
C PRO A 27 -8.79 -4.12 -1.83
N ASN A 28 -7.93 -4.98 -1.29
CA ASN A 28 -6.74 -5.46 -1.99
C ASN A 28 -7.11 -6.61 -2.93
N ILE A 29 -7.36 -6.30 -4.20
CA ILE A 29 -7.73 -7.30 -5.22
C ILE A 29 -6.54 -7.79 -6.06
N CYS A 30 -5.35 -7.21 -5.89
CA CYS A 30 -4.18 -7.55 -6.70
C CYS A 30 -2.92 -7.42 -5.84
N LYS A 31 -2.23 -8.54 -5.61
CA LYS A 31 -0.91 -8.58 -4.99
C LYS A 31 0.14 -8.93 -6.05
N VAL A 32 1.22 -8.19 -6.06
CA VAL A 32 2.40 -8.41 -6.91
C VAL A 32 3.63 -8.71 -6.05
N SER A 33 4.63 -9.35 -6.66
CA SER A 33 5.96 -9.54 -6.09
C SER A 33 6.50 -8.22 -5.48
N PRO A 34 7.09 -8.26 -4.28
CA PRO A 34 7.49 -9.45 -3.51
C PRO A 34 6.39 -10.04 -2.62
N SER A 35 5.17 -9.49 -2.64
CA SER A 35 4.07 -9.91 -1.74
C SER A 35 3.20 -11.03 -2.30
N SER A 36 3.52 -11.55 -3.50
CA SER A 36 2.88 -12.69 -4.15
C SER A 36 3.83 -13.32 -5.18
N LYS A 37 3.37 -14.39 -5.84
CA LYS A 37 4.07 -15.04 -6.96
C LYS A 37 3.94 -14.33 -8.31
N TYR A 38 3.06 -13.33 -8.42
CA TYR A 38 2.72 -12.67 -9.69
C TYR A 38 3.59 -11.43 -9.93
N HIS A 39 3.97 -11.21 -11.18
CA HIS A 39 4.77 -10.07 -11.64
C HIS A 39 3.94 -9.12 -12.50
N MET A 40 4.52 -8.01 -12.97
CA MET A 40 3.76 -6.96 -13.67
C MET A 40 3.19 -7.43 -15.02
N GLU A 41 3.88 -8.32 -15.70
CA GLU A 41 3.44 -8.98 -16.93
C GLU A 41 2.19 -9.86 -16.70
N ASP A 42 2.09 -10.51 -15.54
CA ASP A 42 0.90 -11.29 -15.18
C ASP A 42 -0.30 -10.35 -14.98
N VAL A 43 -0.07 -9.20 -14.35
CA VAL A 43 -1.10 -8.18 -14.14
C VAL A 43 -1.58 -7.61 -15.48
N ASP A 44 -0.65 -7.28 -16.38
CA ASP A 44 -0.99 -6.82 -17.74
C ASP A 44 -1.81 -7.87 -18.50
N ALA A 45 -1.34 -9.12 -18.53
CA ALA A 45 -2.04 -10.24 -19.15
C ALA A 45 -3.43 -10.47 -18.53
N ALA A 46 -3.59 -10.22 -17.23
CA ALA A 46 -4.85 -10.32 -16.51
C ALA A 46 -5.84 -9.17 -16.79
N GLY A 47 -5.45 -8.16 -17.57
CA GLY A 47 -6.29 -7.00 -17.93
C GLY A 47 -5.73 -5.64 -17.45
N GLY A 48 -4.59 -5.66 -16.76
CA GLY A 48 -3.83 -4.48 -16.39
C GLY A 48 -4.52 -3.55 -15.39
N ILE A 49 -3.96 -2.35 -15.26
CA ILE A 49 -4.42 -1.33 -14.33
C ILE A 49 -5.87 -0.91 -14.61
N SER A 50 -6.30 -0.85 -15.87
CA SER A 50 -7.68 -0.51 -16.21
C SER A 50 -8.70 -1.52 -15.68
N ALA A 51 -8.38 -2.82 -15.68
CA ALA A 51 -9.24 -3.83 -15.08
C ALA A 51 -9.33 -3.69 -13.55
N ILE A 52 -8.21 -3.37 -12.89
CA ILE A 52 -8.17 -3.07 -11.45
C ILE A 52 -9.04 -1.84 -11.15
N LEU A 53 -8.83 -0.73 -11.86
CA LEU A 53 -9.58 0.52 -11.67
C LEU A 53 -11.08 0.32 -11.89
N LYS A 54 -11.47 -0.39 -12.95
CA LYS A 54 -12.90 -0.70 -13.20
C LYS A 54 -13.51 -1.54 -12.08
N LYS A 55 -12.74 -2.45 -11.49
CA LYS A 55 -13.24 -3.27 -10.40
C LYS A 55 -13.38 -2.46 -9.12
N ILE A 56 -12.39 -1.61 -8.82
CA ILE A 56 -12.40 -0.70 -7.67
C ILE A 56 -13.49 0.38 -7.79
N SER A 57 -13.82 0.83 -9.01
CA SER A 57 -14.89 1.83 -9.22
C SER A 57 -16.29 1.34 -8.83
N GLN A 58 -16.46 0.04 -8.59
CA GLN A 58 -17.71 -0.54 -8.08
C GLN A 58 -17.87 -0.36 -6.56
N VAL A 59 -16.81 0.07 -5.86
CA VAL A 59 -16.85 0.42 -4.44
C VAL A 59 -17.27 1.87 -4.31
N ALA A 60 -18.35 2.12 -3.59
CA ALA A 60 -18.90 3.45 -3.39
C ALA A 60 -17.84 4.42 -2.83
N ASP A 61 -17.84 5.64 -3.36
CA ASP A 61 -17.01 6.77 -2.93
C ASP A 61 -15.49 6.51 -2.93
N LEU A 62 -15.01 5.47 -3.62
CA LEU A 62 -13.58 5.13 -3.66
C LEU A 62 -12.87 5.67 -4.90
N LEU A 63 -13.54 5.70 -6.06
CA LEU A 63 -12.98 6.20 -7.30
C LEU A 63 -13.91 7.23 -7.94
N ASN A 64 -13.40 8.43 -8.22
CA ASN A 64 -14.13 9.41 -9.00
C ASN A 64 -14.01 9.09 -10.50
N THR A 65 -15.05 8.47 -11.08
CA THR A 65 -15.08 8.08 -12.49
C THR A 65 -15.23 9.26 -13.44
N ASP A 66 -15.71 10.42 -12.96
CA ASP A 66 -15.94 11.61 -13.78
C ASP A 66 -14.66 12.46 -13.92
N CYS A 67 -13.57 12.05 -13.29
CA CYS A 67 -12.29 12.73 -13.36
C CYS A 67 -11.75 12.75 -14.80
N LEU A 68 -11.49 13.93 -15.35
CA LEU A 68 -10.89 14.10 -16.66
C LEU A 68 -9.46 13.52 -16.69
N THR A 69 -9.10 12.88 -17.79
CA THR A 69 -7.74 12.38 -18.01
C THR A 69 -7.07 13.03 -19.21
N VAL A 70 -5.79 12.73 -19.42
CA VAL A 70 -5.01 13.21 -20.57
C VAL A 70 -5.52 12.68 -21.92
N THR A 71 -6.39 11.67 -21.94
CA THR A 71 -7.01 11.16 -23.18
C THR A 71 -8.21 12.01 -23.63
N THR A 72 -8.49 13.11 -22.93
CA THR A 72 -9.68 13.97 -23.07
C THR A 72 -11.01 13.32 -22.68
N ASN A 73 -10.99 12.05 -22.28
CA ASN A 73 -12.14 11.34 -21.74
C ASN A 73 -12.05 11.29 -20.20
N THR A 74 -13.19 11.02 -19.57
CA THR A 74 -13.27 10.71 -18.13
C THR A 74 -12.58 9.38 -17.81
N LEU A 75 -12.20 9.18 -16.54
CA LEU A 75 -11.64 7.92 -16.07
C LEU A 75 -12.60 6.75 -16.31
N GLY A 76 -13.90 6.96 -16.07
CA GLY A 76 -14.95 5.97 -16.27
C GLY A 76 -15.05 5.51 -17.73
N GLU A 77 -15.00 6.44 -18.68
CA GLU A 77 -15.00 6.12 -20.11
C GLU A 77 -13.76 5.31 -20.50
N ASN A 78 -12.58 5.70 -20.03
CA ASN A 78 -11.33 5.02 -20.35
C ASN A 78 -11.27 3.56 -19.85
N ILE A 79 -11.96 3.25 -18.75
CA ILE A 79 -11.97 1.90 -18.16
C ILE A 79 -13.23 1.11 -18.48
N ALA A 80 -14.20 1.69 -19.22
CA ALA A 80 -15.53 1.11 -19.45
C ALA A 80 -15.49 -0.31 -20.02
N ASP A 81 -14.58 -0.58 -20.95
CA ASP A 81 -14.46 -1.88 -21.62
C ASP A 81 -13.44 -2.83 -20.98
N ALA A 82 -12.72 -2.39 -19.94
CA ALA A 82 -11.73 -3.22 -19.27
C ALA A 82 -12.36 -4.48 -18.65
N LYS A 83 -11.64 -5.60 -18.67
CA LYS A 83 -12.11 -6.88 -18.12
C LYS A 83 -10.96 -7.58 -17.41
N ILE A 84 -11.29 -8.21 -16.28
CA ILE A 84 -10.40 -9.17 -15.64
C ILE A 84 -10.37 -10.42 -16.52
N LYS A 85 -9.20 -10.75 -17.04
CA LYS A 85 -8.95 -11.93 -17.89
C LYS A 85 -8.42 -13.11 -17.08
N ASN A 86 -7.79 -12.85 -15.93
CA ASN A 86 -7.31 -13.88 -15.02
C ASN A 86 -7.71 -13.54 -13.57
N PRO A 87 -8.73 -14.22 -12.99
CA PRO A 87 -9.25 -13.95 -11.66
C PRO A 87 -8.32 -14.42 -10.52
N GLU A 88 -7.27 -15.19 -10.81
CA GLU A 88 -6.25 -15.55 -9.82
C GLU A 88 -5.21 -14.44 -9.61
N VAL A 89 -5.01 -13.59 -10.64
CA VAL A 89 -4.07 -12.46 -10.59
C VAL A 89 -4.77 -11.21 -10.08
N ILE A 90 -5.94 -10.89 -10.67
CA ILE A 90 -6.78 -9.77 -10.27
C ILE A 90 -8.11 -10.35 -9.77
N HIS A 91 -8.32 -10.33 -8.47
CA HIS A 91 -9.47 -10.94 -7.83
C HIS A 91 -10.74 -10.11 -8.03
N SER A 92 -11.90 -10.74 -7.82
CA SER A 92 -13.15 -10.03 -7.60
C SER A 92 -13.15 -9.32 -6.23
N LEU A 93 -14.13 -8.44 -5.99
CA LEU A 93 -14.27 -7.77 -4.69
C LEU A 93 -14.60 -8.79 -3.58
N ASP A 94 -15.43 -9.80 -3.88
CA ASP A 94 -15.84 -10.83 -2.92
C ASP A 94 -14.70 -11.77 -2.52
N ASN A 95 -13.73 -11.96 -3.42
CA ASN A 95 -12.55 -12.79 -3.19
C ASN A 95 -11.27 -11.94 -2.99
N ALA A 96 -11.39 -10.68 -2.55
CA ALA A 96 -10.23 -9.84 -2.32
C ALA A 96 -9.29 -10.45 -1.25
N TYR A 97 -7.98 -10.23 -1.39
CA TYR A 97 -6.98 -10.66 -0.40
C TYR A 97 -7.21 -10.03 0.98
N SER A 98 -7.78 -8.82 1.00
CA SER A 98 -8.18 -8.08 2.19
C SER A 98 -9.32 -7.14 1.82
N LYS A 99 -10.22 -6.89 2.76
CA LYS A 99 -11.29 -5.88 2.62
C LYS A 99 -10.78 -4.45 2.77
N THR A 100 -9.60 -4.29 3.37
CA THR A 100 -8.91 -3.01 3.57
C THR A 100 -7.61 -2.96 2.77
N GLY A 101 -7.14 -1.74 2.57
CA GLY A 101 -5.98 -1.40 1.76
C GLY A 101 -4.67 -1.83 2.40
N GLY A 102 -3.61 -1.76 1.61
CA GLY A 102 -2.31 -2.28 2.01
C GLY A 102 -1.44 -1.32 2.81
N LEU A 103 -1.83 -0.06 2.99
CA LEU A 103 -1.06 0.98 3.66
C LEU A 103 -1.86 1.57 4.82
N VAL A 104 -1.22 1.76 5.96
CA VAL A 104 -1.81 2.45 7.11
C VAL A 104 -0.80 3.45 7.65
N ILE A 105 -1.30 4.61 8.04
CA ILE A 105 -0.56 5.64 8.76
C ILE A 105 -0.73 5.40 10.26
N LEU A 106 0.40 5.25 10.96
CA LEU A 106 0.45 5.10 12.41
C LEU A 106 0.91 6.41 13.05
N THR A 107 0.37 6.74 14.21
CA THR A 107 0.74 7.93 14.98
C THR A 107 1.05 7.54 16.43
N GLY A 108 1.85 8.36 17.10
CA GLY A 108 2.23 8.14 18.49
C GLY A 108 3.40 9.02 18.90
N ASN A 109 3.86 8.88 20.14
CA ASN A 109 4.99 9.66 20.66
C ASN A 109 6.29 9.47 19.86
N LEU A 110 6.52 8.31 19.24
CA LEU A 110 7.67 8.05 18.38
C LEU A 110 7.50 8.59 16.94
N ALA A 111 6.26 8.78 16.49
CA ALA A 111 5.94 9.25 15.15
C ALA A 111 4.84 10.32 15.22
N PRO A 112 5.13 11.50 15.81
CA PRO A 112 4.12 12.54 16.03
C PRO A 112 3.57 13.12 14.71
N ASN A 113 4.38 13.07 13.64
CA ASN A 113 3.99 13.52 12.30
C ASN A 113 3.54 12.35 11.40
N GLY A 114 3.32 11.18 11.98
CA GLY A 114 2.92 9.97 11.27
C GLY A 114 4.09 9.10 10.78
N SER A 115 3.85 7.81 10.70
CA SER A 115 4.69 6.81 10.02
C SER A 115 3.80 5.91 9.15
N VAL A 116 4.40 5.15 8.23
CA VAL A 116 3.65 4.29 7.31
C VAL A 116 4.02 2.83 7.53
N VAL A 117 3.02 1.94 7.50
CA VAL A 117 3.23 0.50 7.47
C VAL A 117 2.49 -0.13 6.30
N LYS A 118 3.12 -1.08 5.61
CA LYS A 118 2.49 -1.87 4.56
C LYS A 118 1.80 -3.09 5.17
N VAL A 119 0.61 -2.89 5.75
CA VAL A 119 -0.18 -3.95 6.42
C VAL A 119 -0.39 -5.18 5.53
N ALA A 120 -0.50 -5.01 4.21
CA ALA A 120 -0.68 -6.13 3.28
C ALA A 120 0.47 -7.16 3.29
N GLY A 121 1.65 -6.80 3.82
CA GLY A 121 2.80 -7.69 4.00
C GLY A 121 3.09 -8.06 5.45
N VAL A 122 2.28 -7.61 6.41
CA VAL A 122 2.47 -7.90 7.84
C VAL A 122 1.69 -9.16 8.21
N ALA A 123 2.35 -10.11 8.89
CA ALA A 123 1.68 -11.31 9.40
C ALA A 123 0.64 -10.93 10.46
N SER A 124 -0.50 -11.65 10.53
CA SER A 124 -1.59 -11.32 11.47
C SER A 124 -1.13 -11.24 12.93
N ALA A 125 -0.20 -12.11 13.34
CA ALA A 125 0.38 -12.10 14.69
C ALA A 125 1.27 -10.87 14.98
N MET A 126 1.71 -10.16 13.94
CA MET A 126 2.56 -8.96 14.04
C MET A 126 1.77 -7.65 13.90
N LEU A 127 0.43 -7.70 13.74
CA LEU A 127 -0.41 -6.49 13.74
C LEU A 127 -0.35 -5.75 15.08
N THR A 128 -0.07 -6.46 16.17
CA THR A 128 0.21 -5.89 17.48
C THR A 128 1.43 -6.61 18.03
N HIS A 129 2.49 -5.86 18.27
CA HIS A 129 3.76 -6.39 18.74
C HIS A 129 4.37 -5.42 19.76
N THR A 130 5.03 -5.95 20.78
CA THR A 130 5.71 -5.17 21.80
C THR A 130 6.92 -5.96 22.27
N GLY A 131 8.04 -5.27 22.40
CA GLY A 131 9.33 -5.87 22.74
C GLY A 131 10.35 -4.81 23.14
N PRO A 132 11.50 -5.22 23.67
CA PRO A 132 12.60 -4.31 23.94
C PRO A 132 13.14 -3.73 22.63
N ALA A 133 13.49 -2.44 22.65
CA ALA A 133 14.06 -1.78 21.49
C ALA A 133 15.55 -2.12 21.35
N VAL A 134 15.95 -2.60 20.16
CA VAL A 134 17.35 -2.77 19.78
C VAL A 134 17.69 -1.69 18.77
N ILE A 135 18.50 -0.72 19.21
CA ILE A 135 18.76 0.53 18.47
C ILE A 135 20.04 0.41 17.65
N PHE A 136 19.97 0.83 16.39
CA PHE A 136 21.09 0.98 15.48
C PHE A 136 21.13 2.40 14.91
N GLU A 137 22.34 2.93 14.70
CA GLU A 137 22.57 4.30 14.22
C GLU A 137 22.72 4.42 12.69
N SER A 138 22.72 3.28 11.99
CA SER A 138 22.72 3.22 10.52
C SER A 138 22.26 1.84 10.03
N GLN A 139 21.92 1.74 8.75
CA GLN A 139 21.60 0.49 8.07
C GLN A 139 22.76 -0.51 8.16
N GLU A 140 24.00 -0.08 7.98
CA GLU A 140 25.18 -0.95 8.06
C GLU A 140 25.29 -1.58 9.46
N GLN A 141 25.15 -0.77 10.52
CA GLN A 141 25.17 -1.28 11.90
C GLN A 141 24.04 -2.26 12.18
N ALA A 142 22.85 -2.01 11.62
CA ALA A 142 21.71 -2.90 11.75
C ALA A 142 21.99 -4.25 11.06
N CYS A 143 22.49 -4.22 9.82
CA CYS A 143 22.87 -5.43 9.09
C CYS A 143 23.90 -6.26 9.86
N ASP A 144 25.02 -5.66 10.25
CA ASP A 144 26.08 -6.35 11.01
C ASP A 144 25.59 -6.85 12.37
N GLY A 145 24.79 -6.03 13.05
CA GLY A 145 24.23 -6.37 14.36
C GLY A 145 23.24 -7.53 14.31
N ILE A 146 22.36 -7.56 13.31
CA ILE A 146 21.40 -8.65 13.11
C ILE A 146 22.15 -9.95 12.78
N LEU A 147 23.11 -9.90 11.86
CA LEU A 147 23.92 -11.07 11.49
C LEU A 147 24.77 -11.60 12.66
N ALA A 148 25.22 -10.71 13.55
CA ALA A 148 25.93 -11.05 14.78
C ALA A 148 24.99 -11.49 15.93
N GLY A 149 23.68 -11.57 15.72
CA GLY A 149 22.71 -12.02 16.73
C GLY A 149 22.41 -11.01 17.84
N LYS A 150 22.66 -9.71 17.60
CA LYS A 150 22.30 -8.65 18.56
C LYS A 150 20.79 -8.44 18.67
N ALA A 151 20.04 -8.70 17.60
CA ALA A 151 18.58 -8.71 17.59
C ALA A 151 18.06 -10.15 17.67
N LYS A 152 17.03 -10.36 18.48
CA LYS A 152 16.43 -11.67 18.77
C LYS A 152 14.94 -11.67 18.46
N GLU A 153 14.35 -12.86 18.42
CA GLU A 153 12.89 -13.00 18.34
C GLU A 153 12.24 -12.25 19.52
N GLY A 154 11.24 -11.43 19.20
CA GLY A 154 10.56 -10.59 20.18
C GLY A 154 11.12 -9.17 20.31
N ASP A 155 12.30 -8.87 19.75
CA ASP A 155 12.87 -7.52 19.79
C ASP A 155 12.22 -6.59 18.75
N VAL A 156 12.20 -5.29 19.08
CA VAL A 156 11.83 -4.22 18.14
C VAL A 156 13.12 -3.58 17.62
N VAL A 157 13.51 -3.92 16.39
CA VAL A 157 14.66 -3.29 15.73
C VAL A 157 14.30 -1.86 15.35
N VAL A 158 15.10 -0.90 15.82
CA VAL A 158 14.96 0.53 15.52
C VAL A 158 16.24 1.01 14.84
N ILE A 159 16.13 1.48 13.60
CA ILE A 159 17.23 2.11 12.86
C ILE A 159 16.91 3.59 12.76
N ARG A 160 17.84 4.45 13.20
CA ARG A 160 17.69 5.91 13.11
C ARG A 160 18.79 6.52 12.24
N CYS A 161 18.65 7.81 11.95
CA CYS A 161 19.55 8.56 11.05
C CYS A 161 19.47 8.14 9.57
N GLU A 162 18.31 7.62 9.14
CA GLU A 162 18.03 7.13 7.79
C GLU A 162 16.88 7.92 7.11
N GLY A 163 16.85 9.24 7.33
CA GLY A 163 15.81 10.15 6.83
C GLY A 163 16.06 10.62 5.40
#